data_AF-A0A2U0SZM1-F1
#
_entry.id   AF-A0A2U0SZM1-F1
#
_cell.length_a   1.000
_cell.length_b   1.000
_cell.length_c   1.000
_cell.angle_alpha   90.00
_cell.angle_beta   90.00
_cell.angle_gamma   90.00
#
_symmetry.space_group_name_H-M   'P 1'
#
loop_
_entity.id
_entity.type
_entity.pdbx_description
1 polymer ?
#
loop_
_entity_poly.entity_id
_entity_poly.type
_entity_poly.pdbx_seq_one_letter_code
_entity_poly.pdbx_strand_id
1 'polypeptide(L)'
;MPFKFNADGTIAIDGEKKLPIFIHPNGTEAPFDADTTLGTITRLNGEAKTHREAKEVAEAKLKTFEGIEDGVAALAALNTVKSLSSGELKTAAQVKEIQDAAAKTAQEQVAAQAKASATQLQELTAQLDKRTNELNTHMIGGGFASSKLLTDDKHPSRLAIPTEMAKAYFGSHFKVEDGKMVPYDAAGNKIFSPTRPGEVADFDEGLAQLVAACPFKDQILKGSGASGGGAQGGGSGGSGNAKQVTRAQYEAADPSARAGLLSGGAVLVD
;
A
#
# COMPACT_ATOMS: atom_id res chain seq x y z
N MET A 1 -3.66 -62.73 -65.47
CA MET A 1 -3.15 -61.48 -64.86
C MET A 1 -3.82 -60.31 -65.56
N PRO A 2 -4.34 -59.29 -64.85
CA PRO A 2 -5.15 -58.23 -65.46
C PRO A 2 -4.26 -57.19 -66.16
N PHE A 3 -3.52 -57.62 -67.18
CA PHE A 3 -2.84 -56.70 -68.10
C PHE A 3 -3.80 -56.25 -69.19
N LYS A 4 -3.60 -55.02 -69.66
CA LYS A 4 -4.31 -54.52 -70.83
C LYS A 4 -3.76 -55.17 -72.09
N PHE A 5 -4.65 -55.53 -73.02
CA PHE A 5 -4.29 -56.11 -74.32
C PHE A 5 -4.69 -55.16 -75.46
N ASN A 6 -3.90 -55.15 -76.52
CA ASN A 6 -4.20 -54.51 -77.79
C ASN A 6 -5.17 -55.38 -78.60
N ALA A 7 -5.74 -54.81 -79.67
CA ALA A 7 -6.70 -55.51 -80.55
C ALA A 7 -6.08 -56.72 -81.27
N ASP A 8 -4.76 -56.78 -81.42
CA ASP A 8 -4.00 -57.89 -82.00
C ASP A 8 -3.67 -59.00 -80.98
N GLY A 9 -4.11 -58.87 -79.73
CA GLY A 9 -3.87 -59.82 -78.65
C GLY A 9 -2.52 -59.67 -77.95
N THR A 10 -1.71 -58.67 -78.29
CA THR A 10 -0.45 -58.35 -77.58
C THR A 10 -0.71 -57.55 -76.30
N ILE A 11 0.21 -57.58 -75.32
CA ILE A 11 0.08 -56.76 -74.11
C ILE A 11 0.32 -55.29 -74.47
N ALA A 12 -0.56 -54.41 -74.00
CA ALA A 12 -0.42 -52.98 -74.18
C ALA A 12 0.76 -52.47 -73.33
N ILE A 13 1.66 -51.72 -73.98
CA ILE A 13 2.87 -51.16 -73.38
C ILE A 13 2.71 -49.66 -73.25
N ASP A 14 3.10 -49.11 -72.11
CA ASP A 14 3.13 -47.67 -71.86
C ASP A 14 4.13 -46.96 -72.80
N GLY A 15 3.68 -45.86 -73.40
CA GLY A 15 4.43 -45.14 -74.43
C GLY A 15 5.72 -44.52 -73.90
N GLU A 16 5.72 -44.07 -72.64
CA GLU A 16 6.84 -43.35 -72.01
C GLU A 16 7.77 -44.29 -71.26
N LYS A 17 7.24 -45.13 -70.36
CA LYS A 17 8.02 -46.00 -69.47
C LYS A 17 8.38 -47.34 -70.09
N LYS A 18 7.79 -47.69 -71.23
CA LYS A 18 7.99 -48.97 -71.94
C LYS A 18 7.69 -50.20 -71.07
N LEU A 19 6.72 -50.08 -70.17
CA LEU A 19 6.28 -51.14 -69.25
C LEU A 19 4.87 -51.65 -69.60
N PRO A 20 4.52 -52.92 -69.30
CA PRO A 20 3.16 -53.43 -69.41
C PRO A 20 2.14 -52.61 -68.63
N ILE A 21 0.97 -52.35 -69.21
CA ILE A 21 -0.13 -51.66 -68.52
C ILE A 21 -0.95 -52.68 -67.73
N PHE A 22 -1.02 -52.49 -66.41
CA PHE A 22 -1.82 -53.28 -65.48
C PHE A 22 -3.13 -52.56 -65.15
N ILE A 23 -4.22 -53.32 -65.07
CA ILE A 23 -5.56 -52.85 -64.71
C ILE A 23 -5.79 -53.21 -63.24
N HIS A 24 -5.83 -52.18 -62.40
CA HIS A 24 -6.10 -52.34 -60.98
C HIS A 24 -7.57 -52.73 -60.72
N PRO A 25 -7.90 -53.31 -59.55
CA PRO A 25 -9.27 -53.74 -59.21
C PRO A 25 -10.32 -52.62 -59.26
N ASN A 26 -9.91 -51.36 -59.10
CA ASN A 26 -10.76 -50.17 -59.20
C ASN A 26 -10.94 -49.66 -60.66
N GLY A 27 -10.42 -50.40 -61.64
CA GLY A 27 -10.48 -50.06 -63.07
C GLY A 27 -9.40 -49.08 -63.54
N THR A 28 -8.50 -48.60 -62.67
CA THR A 28 -7.43 -47.70 -63.10
C THR A 28 -6.32 -48.45 -63.82
N GLU A 29 -5.80 -47.86 -64.89
CA GLU A 29 -4.69 -48.40 -65.66
C GLU A 29 -3.38 -47.71 -65.28
N ALA A 30 -2.33 -48.48 -65.02
CA ALA A 30 -1.01 -47.94 -64.72
C ALA A 30 0.11 -48.84 -65.26
N PRO A 31 1.28 -48.28 -65.65
CA PRO A 31 2.45 -49.08 -66.01
C PRO A 31 2.94 -49.89 -64.80
N PHE A 32 3.18 -51.19 -64.99
CA PHE A 32 3.65 -52.10 -63.95
C PHE A 32 5.11 -52.46 -64.14
N ASP A 33 5.94 -52.06 -63.18
CA ASP A 33 7.35 -52.43 -63.09
C ASP A 33 7.51 -53.59 -62.09
N ALA A 34 7.76 -54.78 -62.61
CA ALA A 34 7.93 -55.98 -61.79
C ALA A 34 9.22 -55.93 -60.94
N ASP A 35 10.31 -55.40 -61.49
CA ASP A 35 11.62 -55.37 -60.84
C ASP A 35 11.63 -54.37 -59.69
N THR A 36 11.11 -53.17 -59.91
CA THR A 36 10.96 -52.15 -58.85
C THR A 36 9.99 -52.60 -57.75
N THR A 37 8.90 -53.30 -58.12
CA THR A 37 7.95 -53.85 -57.15
C THR A 37 8.59 -54.93 -56.28
N LEU A 38 9.35 -55.86 -56.89
CA LEU A 38 10.07 -56.91 -56.16
C LEU A 38 11.14 -56.32 -55.23
N GLY A 39 11.87 -55.29 -55.69
CA GLY A 39 12.83 -54.55 -54.88
C GLY A 39 12.17 -53.89 -53.66
N THR A 40 10.99 -53.28 -53.86
CA THR A 40 10.20 -52.65 -52.79
C THR A 40 9.71 -53.69 -51.77
N ILE A 41 9.19 -54.83 -52.21
CA ILE A 41 8.74 -55.92 -51.33
C ILE A 41 9.91 -56.46 -50.51
N THR A 42 11.06 -56.67 -51.13
CA THR A 42 12.26 -57.17 -50.45
C THR A 42 12.72 -56.20 -49.37
N ARG A 43 12.74 -54.89 -49.66
CA ARG A 43 13.07 -53.85 -48.68
C ARG A 43 12.08 -53.84 -47.51
N LEU A 44 10.78 -53.82 -47.77
CA LEU A 44 9.74 -53.79 -46.73
C LEU A 44 9.79 -55.04 -45.84
N ASN A 45 10.04 -56.22 -46.42
CA ASN A 45 10.23 -57.44 -45.64
C ASN A 45 11.50 -57.40 -44.78
N GLY A 46 12.57 -56.79 -45.29
CA GLY A 46 13.78 -56.51 -44.50
C GLY A 46 13.51 -55.58 -43.32
N GLU A 47 12.83 -54.46 -43.56
CA GLU A 47 12.44 -53.49 -42.52
C GLU A 47 11.54 -54.15 -41.47
N ALA A 48 10.53 -54.91 -41.88
CA ALA A 48 9.63 -55.62 -40.96
C ALA A 48 10.38 -56.65 -40.10
N LYS A 49 11.38 -57.33 -40.66
CA LYS A 49 12.27 -58.22 -39.90
C LYS A 49 13.08 -57.43 -38.87
N THR A 50 13.71 -56.32 -39.27
CA THR A 50 14.49 -55.48 -38.35
C THR A 50 13.63 -54.90 -37.22
N HIS A 51 12.39 -54.50 -37.49
CA HIS A 51 11.47 -54.04 -36.45
C HIS A 51 11.11 -55.14 -35.45
N ARG A 52 10.93 -56.37 -35.92
CA ARG A 52 10.66 -57.52 -35.04
C ARG A 52 11.86 -57.81 -34.14
N GLU A 53 13.05 -57.87 -34.72
CA GLU A 53 14.29 -58.11 -33.98
C GLU A 53 14.54 -57.00 -32.93
N ALA A 54 14.34 -55.73 -33.31
CA ALA A 54 14.46 -54.61 -32.38
C ALA A 54 13.45 -54.68 -31.23
N LYS A 55 12.21 -55.10 -31.52
CA LYS A 55 11.18 -55.31 -30.50
C LYS A 55 11.55 -56.43 -29.54
N GLU A 56 11.99 -57.58 -30.05
CA GLU A 56 12.42 -58.72 -29.22
C GLU A 56 13.60 -58.34 -28.32
N VAL A 57 14.57 -57.59 -28.84
CA VAL A 57 15.71 -57.08 -28.04
C VAL A 57 15.26 -56.08 -26.97
N ALA A 58 14.31 -55.18 -27.30
CA ALA A 58 13.79 -54.21 -26.33
C ALA A 58 12.98 -54.90 -25.22
N GLU A 59 12.13 -55.87 -25.56
CA GLU A 59 11.37 -56.66 -24.60
C GLU A 59 12.28 -57.51 -23.71
N ALA A 60 13.33 -58.12 -24.26
CA ALA A 60 14.32 -58.86 -23.49
C ALA A 60 15.07 -57.96 -22.50
N LYS A 61 15.42 -56.73 -22.90
CA LYS A 61 16.03 -55.72 -22.01
C LYS A 61 15.05 -55.21 -20.95
N LEU A 62 13.78 -55.01 -21.30
CA LEU A 62 12.77 -54.56 -20.34
C LEU A 62 12.52 -55.63 -19.27
N LYS A 63 12.52 -56.91 -19.67
CA LYS A 63 12.33 -58.05 -18.77
C LYS A 63 13.39 -58.12 -17.66
N THR A 64 14.60 -57.62 -17.86
CA THR A 64 15.60 -57.56 -16.78
C THR A 64 15.23 -56.58 -15.66
N PHE A 65 14.26 -55.71 -15.89
CA PHE A 65 13.72 -54.77 -14.90
C PHE A 65 12.34 -55.21 -14.36
N GLU A 66 11.89 -56.43 -14.67
CA GLU A 66 10.64 -56.98 -14.15
C GLU A 66 10.67 -57.02 -12.62
N GLY A 67 9.62 -56.47 -11.99
CA GLY A 67 9.54 -56.31 -10.52
C GLY A 67 10.05 -54.96 -9.98
N ILE A 68 10.57 -54.06 -10.84
CA ILE A 68 10.87 -52.67 -10.46
C ILE A 68 9.69 -51.79 -10.91
N GLU A 69 8.81 -51.45 -9.96
CA GLU A 69 7.63 -50.60 -10.21
C GLU A 69 8.00 -49.11 -10.34
N ASP A 70 9.05 -48.67 -9.64
CA ASP A 70 9.56 -47.30 -9.65
C ASP A 70 11.06 -47.28 -9.98
N GLY A 71 11.37 -46.93 -11.24
CA GLY A 71 12.74 -46.82 -11.72
C GLY A 71 13.55 -45.69 -11.05
N VAL A 72 12.90 -44.63 -10.56
CA VAL A 72 13.57 -43.53 -9.86
C VAL A 72 13.98 -43.98 -8.47
N ALA A 73 13.10 -44.67 -7.75
CA ALA A 73 13.43 -45.25 -6.45
C ALA A 73 14.54 -46.32 -6.54
N ALA A 74 14.51 -47.16 -7.58
CA ALA A 74 15.56 -48.15 -7.82
C ALA A 74 16.94 -47.51 -8.09
N LEU A 75 16.98 -46.43 -8.88
CA LEU A 75 18.21 -45.67 -9.12
C LEU A 75 18.73 -45.01 -7.84
N ALA A 76 17.84 -44.46 -7.00
CA ALA A 76 18.22 -43.89 -5.72
C ALA A 76 18.85 -44.94 -4.80
N ALA A 77 18.25 -46.13 -4.70
CA ALA A 77 18.78 -47.23 -3.92
C ALA A 77 20.16 -47.71 -4.43
N LEU A 78 20.34 -47.83 -5.75
CA LEU A 78 21.63 -48.18 -6.36
C LEU A 78 22.71 -47.14 -6.06
N ASN A 79 22.39 -45.85 -6.10
CA ASN A 79 23.33 -44.79 -5.73
C ASN A 79 23.71 -44.85 -4.25
N THR A 80 22.76 -45.16 -3.36
CA THR A 80 23.03 -45.39 -1.93
C THR A 80 23.96 -46.58 -1.74
N VAL A 81 23.70 -47.72 -2.38
CA VAL A 81 24.56 -48.92 -2.28
C VAL A 81 25.95 -48.65 -2.83
N LYS A 82 26.06 -47.90 -3.93
CA LYS A 82 27.35 -47.51 -4.52
C LYS A 82 28.16 -46.66 -3.54
N SER A 83 27.54 -45.69 -2.87
CA SER A 83 28.19 -44.85 -1.86
C SER A 83 28.68 -45.65 -0.64
N LEU A 84 28.04 -46.77 -0.30
CA LEU A 84 28.48 -47.67 0.77
C LEU A 84 29.70 -48.53 0.36
N SER A 85 29.87 -48.80 -0.94
CA SER A 85 30.93 -49.67 -1.47
C SER A 85 32.24 -48.94 -1.79
N SER A 86 32.18 -47.65 -2.12
CA SER A 86 33.35 -46.77 -2.11
C SER A 86 33.75 -46.57 -0.66
N GLY A 87 34.96 -46.93 -0.25
CA GLY A 87 35.49 -46.92 1.13
C GLY A 87 35.47 -45.58 1.89
N GLU A 88 34.67 -44.63 1.45
CA GLU A 88 34.17 -43.48 2.18
C GLU A 88 32.98 -43.88 3.07
N LEU A 89 33.17 -44.81 3.99
CA LEU A 89 32.23 -45.04 5.09
C LEU A 89 32.22 -43.81 6.01
N LYS A 90 31.70 -42.68 5.54
CA LYS A 90 30.86 -41.85 6.38
C LYS A 90 29.57 -42.62 6.49
N THR A 91 29.42 -43.34 7.60
CA THR A 91 28.25 -44.20 7.85
C THR A 91 26.96 -43.49 7.44
N ALA A 92 25.94 -44.21 6.94
CA ALA A 92 24.65 -43.61 6.64
C ALA A 92 24.09 -42.79 7.84
N ALA A 93 24.47 -43.17 9.06
CA ALA A 93 24.25 -42.40 10.29
C ALA A 93 24.97 -41.03 10.30
N GLN A 94 26.23 -40.92 9.91
CA GLN A 94 26.97 -39.66 9.80
C GLN A 94 26.47 -38.76 8.66
N VAL A 95 26.06 -39.32 7.52
CA VAL A 95 25.45 -38.52 6.44
C VAL A 95 24.09 -37.98 6.87
N LYS A 96 23.29 -38.81 7.54
CA LYS A 96 22.02 -38.39 8.14
C LYS A 96 22.24 -37.37 9.25
N GLU A 97 23.26 -37.53 10.10
CA GLU A 97 23.63 -36.57 11.14
C GLU A 97 24.09 -35.23 10.56
N ILE A 98 24.84 -35.23 9.45
CA ILE A 98 25.21 -34.00 8.73
C ILE A 98 23.97 -33.34 8.10
N GLN A 99 23.05 -34.11 7.53
CA GLN A 99 21.78 -33.58 7.00
C GLN A 99 20.89 -33.02 8.11
N ASP A 100 20.75 -33.73 9.24
CA ASP A 100 19.97 -33.30 10.38
C ASP A 100 20.60 -32.05 11.03
N ALA A 101 21.93 -31.99 11.14
CA ALA A 101 22.66 -30.82 11.60
C ALA A 101 22.51 -29.63 10.64
N ALA A 102 22.60 -29.86 9.33
CA ALA A 102 22.38 -28.81 8.32
C ALA A 102 20.93 -28.32 8.31
N ALA A 103 19.95 -29.22 8.45
CA ALA A 103 18.54 -28.88 8.56
C ALA A 103 18.28 -28.08 9.85
N LYS A 104 18.88 -28.47 10.97
CA LYS A 104 18.78 -27.75 12.24
C LYS A 104 19.42 -26.36 12.15
N THR A 105 20.62 -26.23 11.57
CA THR A 105 21.26 -24.93 11.37
C THR A 105 20.47 -24.05 10.41
N ALA A 106 19.92 -24.60 9.33
CA ALA A 106 19.05 -23.85 8.41
C ALA A 106 17.77 -23.40 9.12
N GLN A 107 17.15 -24.26 9.93
CA GLN A 107 15.95 -23.93 10.69
C GLN A 107 16.24 -22.88 11.78
N GLU A 108 17.38 -22.97 12.46
CA GLU A 108 17.85 -21.97 13.42
C GLU A 108 18.17 -20.63 12.74
N GLN A 109 18.79 -20.63 11.56
CA GLN A 109 19.02 -19.41 10.79
C GLN A 109 17.71 -18.75 10.35
N VAL A 110 16.75 -19.53 9.83
CA VAL A 110 15.43 -19.02 9.45
C VAL A 110 14.68 -18.49 10.67
N ALA A 111 14.73 -19.19 11.80
CA ALA A 111 14.09 -18.73 13.04
C ALA A 111 14.75 -17.47 13.61
N ALA A 112 16.09 -17.39 13.59
CA ALA A 112 16.84 -16.21 14.02
C ALA A 112 16.56 -15.01 13.12
N GLN A 113 16.51 -15.22 11.80
CA GLN A 113 16.20 -14.17 10.84
C GLN A 113 14.74 -13.72 10.94
N ALA A 114 13.79 -14.64 11.10
CA ALA A 114 12.39 -14.30 11.34
C ALA A 114 12.22 -13.48 12.64
N LYS A 115 12.92 -13.85 13.71
CA LYS A 115 12.92 -13.09 14.97
C LYS A 115 13.56 -11.72 14.80
N ALA A 116 14.69 -11.62 14.11
CA ALA A 116 15.36 -10.34 13.84
C ALA A 116 14.47 -9.41 12.99
N SER A 117 13.83 -9.94 11.96
CA SER A 117 12.87 -9.19 11.12
C SER A 117 11.64 -8.75 11.91
N ALA A 118 11.09 -9.61 12.79
CA ALA A 118 9.97 -9.24 13.64
C ALA A 118 10.33 -8.09 14.59
N THR A 119 11.51 -8.14 15.23
CA THR A 119 12.01 -7.04 16.07
C THR A 119 12.21 -5.77 15.27
N GLN A 120 12.78 -5.86 14.06
CA GLN A 120 13.00 -4.69 13.20
C GLN A 120 11.69 -4.06 12.75
N LEU A 121 10.67 -4.87 12.43
CA LEU A 121 9.34 -4.36 12.08
C LEU A 121 8.67 -3.67 13.27
N GLN A 122 8.80 -4.21 14.49
CA GLN A 122 8.27 -3.56 15.68
C GLN A 122 8.95 -2.22 15.95
N GLU A 123 10.29 -2.18 15.88
CA GLU A 123 11.05 -0.95 16.07
C GLU A 123 10.71 0.10 15.00
N LEU A 124 10.65 -0.30 13.73
CA LEU A 124 10.32 0.61 12.64
C LEU A 124 8.88 1.13 12.74
N THR A 125 7.94 0.29 13.16
CA THR A 125 6.55 0.70 13.40
C THR A 125 6.48 1.71 14.54
N ALA A 126 7.15 1.44 15.66
CA ALA A 126 7.20 2.37 16.79
C ALA A 126 7.84 3.72 16.40
N GLN A 127 8.88 3.70 15.57
CA GLN A 127 9.48 4.92 15.03
C GLN A 127 8.54 5.66 14.09
N LEU A 128 7.83 4.96 13.20
CA LEU A 128 6.84 5.57 12.30
C LEU A 128 5.69 6.21 13.07
N ASP A 129 5.15 5.53 14.09
CA ASP A 129 4.09 6.08 14.94
C ASP A 129 4.57 7.33 15.67
N LYS A 130 5.78 7.28 16.25
CA LYS A 130 6.39 8.44 16.90
C LYS A 130 6.56 9.61 15.93
N ARG A 131 7.13 9.38 14.74
CA ARG A 131 7.32 10.41 13.72
C ARG A 131 6.01 10.97 13.19
N THR A 132 5.01 10.12 13.01
CA THR A 132 3.66 10.52 12.59
C THR A 132 3.02 11.42 13.65
N ASN A 133 3.12 11.07 14.93
CA ASN A 133 2.61 11.89 16.02
C ASN A 133 3.36 13.23 16.14
N GLU A 134 4.68 13.23 15.98
CA GLU A 134 5.50 14.45 15.93
C GLU A 134 5.03 15.35 14.76
N LEU A 135 4.94 14.80 13.55
CA LEU A 135 4.48 15.53 12.36
C LEU A 135 3.07 16.08 12.53
N ASN A 136 2.13 15.28 13.03
CA ASN A 136 0.76 15.72 13.27
C ASN A 136 0.73 16.87 14.27
N THR A 137 1.50 16.78 15.35
CA THR A 137 1.63 17.86 16.35
C THR A 137 2.20 19.14 15.74
N HIS A 138 3.21 19.02 14.86
CA HIS A 138 3.79 20.16 14.14
C HIS A 138 2.82 20.76 13.12
N MET A 139 2.10 19.95 12.36
CA MET A 139 1.10 20.41 11.39
C MET A 139 -0.02 21.16 12.08
N ILE A 140 -0.58 20.60 13.16
CA ILE A 140 -1.61 21.25 13.98
C ILE A 140 -1.08 22.56 14.54
N GLY A 141 0.12 22.55 15.15
CA GLY A 141 0.76 23.76 15.66
C GLY A 141 0.98 24.84 14.60
N GLY A 142 1.40 24.46 13.39
CA GLY A 142 1.56 25.36 12.25
C GLY A 142 0.23 25.95 11.77
N GLY A 143 -0.86 25.17 11.81
CA GLY A 143 -2.22 25.64 11.54
C GLY A 143 -2.62 26.76 12.51
N PHE A 144 -2.47 26.54 13.81
CA PHE A 144 -2.76 27.57 14.82
C PHE A 144 -1.88 28.82 14.67
N ALA A 145 -0.60 28.66 14.37
CA ALA A 145 0.32 29.78 14.18
C ALA A 145 0.03 30.62 12.92
N SER A 146 -0.53 30.01 11.88
CA SER A 146 -0.85 30.67 10.61
C SER A 146 -2.31 31.10 10.46
N SER A 147 -3.17 30.71 11.40
CA SER A 147 -4.61 30.98 11.34
C SER A 147 -4.95 32.46 11.40
N LYS A 148 -5.84 32.90 10.51
CA LYS A 148 -6.31 34.29 10.49
C LYS A 148 -7.13 34.64 11.73
N LEU A 149 -7.80 33.66 12.34
CA LEU A 149 -8.57 33.86 13.58
C LEU A 149 -7.67 34.22 14.78
N LEU A 150 -6.37 33.97 14.70
CA LEU A 150 -5.38 34.22 15.75
C LEU A 150 -4.36 35.31 15.37
N THR A 151 -4.13 35.53 14.07
CA THR A 151 -3.11 36.46 13.56
C THR A 151 -3.68 37.74 12.96
N ASP A 152 -4.91 37.72 12.42
CA ASP A 152 -5.54 38.89 11.81
C ASP A 152 -6.46 39.59 12.81
N ASP A 153 -6.03 40.75 13.29
CA ASP A 153 -6.77 41.57 14.26
C ASP A 153 -8.09 42.12 13.73
N LYS A 154 -8.30 42.12 12.40
CA LYS A 154 -9.53 42.60 11.77
C LYS A 154 -10.51 41.46 11.45
N HIS A 155 -10.14 40.21 11.73
CA HIS A 155 -11.01 39.07 11.45
C HIS A 155 -12.27 39.10 12.35
N PRO A 156 -13.49 38.86 11.83
CA PRO A 156 -14.73 38.95 12.60
C PRO A 156 -14.80 37.93 13.74
N SER A 157 -14.15 36.77 13.58
CA SER A 157 -14.04 35.72 14.61
C SER A 157 -12.66 35.72 15.29
N ARG A 158 -12.02 36.89 15.45
CA ARG A 158 -10.72 37.03 16.09
C ARG A 158 -10.79 36.56 17.54
N LEU A 159 -9.96 35.59 17.89
CA LEU A 159 -9.85 35.10 19.26
C LEU A 159 -9.11 36.13 20.13
N ALA A 160 -9.55 36.35 21.36
CA ALA A 160 -8.87 37.18 22.36
C ALA A 160 -7.87 36.38 23.23
N ILE A 161 -7.76 35.06 22.99
CA ILE A 161 -6.86 34.16 23.72
C ILE A 161 -5.53 33.97 22.98
N PRO A 162 -4.42 33.68 23.71
CA PRO A 162 -3.15 33.30 23.10
C PRO A 162 -3.27 32.03 22.26
N THR A 163 -2.45 31.92 21.22
CA THR A 163 -2.37 30.76 20.32
C THR A 163 -2.18 29.45 21.07
N GLU A 164 -1.34 29.43 22.11
CA GLU A 164 -1.09 28.23 22.92
C GLU A 164 -2.35 27.75 23.67
N MET A 165 -3.16 28.67 24.19
CA MET A 165 -4.42 28.34 24.85
C MET A 165 -5.46 27.84 23.85
N ALA A 166 -5.54 28.47 22.67
CA ALA A 166 -6.41 28.02 21.59
C ALA A 166 -6.02 26.61 21.12
N LYS A 167 -4.72 26.35 20.96
CA LYS A 167 -4.20 25.02 20.60
C LYS A 167 -4.48 23.99 21.68
N ALA A 168 -4.32 24.33 22.97
CA ALA A 168 -4.60 23.41 24.06
C ALA A 168 -6.07 22.99 24.11
N TYR A 169 -6.98 23.92 23.83
CA TYR A 169 -8.42 23.65 23.90
C TYR A 169 -8.99 23.04 22.62
N PHE A 170 -8.63 23.58 21.45
CA PHE A 170 -9.19 23.15 20.17
C PHE A 170 -8.31 22.15 19.41
N GLY A 171 -7.04 21.99 19.76
CA GLY A 171 -6.09 21.19 18.99
C GLY A 171 -6.44 19.71 18.89
N SER A 172 -7.11 19.14 19.90
CA SER A 172 -7.58 17.76 19.91
C SER A 172 -8.67 17.47 18.85
N HIS A 173 -9.34 18.52 18.36
CA HIS A 173 -10.37 18.42 17.33
C HIS A 173 -9.79 18.34 15.92
N PHE A 174 -8.47 18.54 15.76
CA PHE A 174 -7.82 18.45 14.46
C PHE A 174 -7.04 17.15 14.34
N LYS A 175 -7.31 16.39 13.29
CA LYS A 175 -6.56 15.18 12.95
C LYS A 175 -5.91 15.36 11.58
N VAL A 176 -4.80 14.68 11.32
CA VAL A 176 -4.20 14.66 9.98
C VAL A 176 -4.60 13.35 9.31
N GLU A 177 -5.37 13.45 8.23
CA GLU A 177 -5.78 12.31 7.40
C GLU A 177 -5.32 12.58 5.96
N ASP A 178 -4.67 11.59 5.34
CA ASP A 178 -4.13 11.70 3.98
C ASP A 178 -3.24 12.95 3.76
N GLY A 179 -2.50 13.35 4.80
CA GLY A 179 -1.63 14.53 4.78
C GLY A 179 -2.37 15.88 4.84
N LYS A 180 -3.68 15.88 5.10
CA LYS A 180 -4.50 17.09 5.27
C LYS A 180 -5.06 17.18 6.67
N MET A 181 -5.20 18.40 7.19
CA MET A 181 -5.83 18.61 8.49
C MET A 181 -7.34 18.55 8.35
N VAL A 182 -7.96 17.64 9.11
CA VAL A 182 -9.40 17.38 9.15
C VAL A 182 -9.94 17.80 10.52
N PRO A 183 -10.80 18.83 10.57
CA PRO A 183 -11.49 19.23 11.79
C PRO A 183 -12.65 18.29 12.14
N TYR A 184 -12.81 18.03 13.42
CA TYR A 184 -13.84 17.17 14.01
C TYR A 184 -14.63 17.92 15.09
N ASP A 185 -15.96 17.76 15.11
CA ASP A 185 -16.80 18.34 16.15
C ASP A 185 -16.65 17.61 17.51
N ALA A 186 -17.34 18.09 18.55
CA ALA A 186 -17.33 17.46 19.88
C ALA A 186 -18.00 16.08 19.92
N ALA A 187 -18.81 15.74 18.92
CA ALA A 187 -19.45 14.43 18.76
C ALA A 187 -18.57 13.45 17.96
N GLY A 188 -17.44 13.90 17.41
CA GLY A 188 -16.53 13.08 16.61
C GLY A 188 -16.88 13.01 15.13
N ASN A 189 -17.73 13.89 14.60
CA ASN A 189 -18.04 13.98 13.18
C ASN A 189 -17.10 14.95 12.46
N LYS A 190 -16.82 14.69 11.16
CA LYS A 190 -16.05 15.60 10.31
C LYS A 190 -16.83 16.90 10.12
N ILE A 191 -16.14 18.03 10.26
CA ILE A 191 -16.70 19.35 9.99
C ILE A 191 -16.52 19.64 8.50
N PHE A 192 -17.61 19.97 7.82
CA PHE A 192 -17.62 20.30 6.39
C PHE A 192 -17.57 21.82 6.18
N SER A 193 -17.04 22.22 5.02
CA SER A 193 -16.93 23.63 4.66
C SER A 193 -18.32 24.23 4.39
N PRO A 194 -18.65 25.38 4.98
CA PRO A 194 -19.89 26.10 4.68
C PRO A 194 -19.81 26.84 3.33
N THR A 195 -18.60 27.11 2.84
CA THR A 195 -18.36 27.78 1.56
C THR A 195 -18.18 26.79 0.41
N ARG A 196 -17.76 25.55 0.72
CA ARG A 196 -17.54 24.46 -0.23
C ARG A 196 -18.38 23.23 0.16
N PRO A 197 -19.65 23.15 -0.29
CA PRO A 197 -20.52 22.04 0.04
C PRO A 197 -19.93 20.69 -0.38
N GLY A 198 -19.89 19.74 0.54
CA GLY A 198 -19.35 18.39 0.30
C GLY A 198 -17.84 18.24 0.51
N GLU A 199 -17.11 19.33 0.72
CA GLU A 199 -15.70 19.28 1.11
C GLU A 199 -15.54 19.41 2.63
N VAL A 200 -14.52 18.74 3.18
CA VAL A 200 -14.11 18.93 4.57
C VAL A 200 -13.64 20.38 4.76
N ALA A 201 -14.01 20.99 5.88
CA ALA A 201 -13.59 22.34 6.22
C ALA A 201 -12.06 22.43 6.27
N ASP A 202 -11.50 23.53 5.78
CA ASP A 202 -10.10 23.84 6.03
C ASP A 202 -9.87 24.20 7.51
N PHE A 203 -8.61 24.43 7.88
CA PHE A 203 -8.24 24.72 9.27
C PHE A 203 -9.02 25.91 9.85
N ASP A 204 -9.08 27.02 9.11
CA ASP A 204 -9.69 28.26 9.60
C ASP A 204 -11.22 28.14 9.66
N GLU A 205 -11.86 27.51 8.67
CA GLU A 205 -13.29 27.22 8.67
C GLU A 205 -13.69 26.25 9.78
N GLY A 206 -12.88 25.21 10.01
CA GLY A 206 -13.07 24.24 11.10
C GLY A 206 -12.91 24.91 12.46
N LEU A 207 -11.86 25.70 12.65
CA LEU A 207 -11.63 26.45 13.88
C LEU A 207 -12.77 27.44 14.15
N ALA A 208 -13.25 28.16 13.12
CA ALA A 208 -14.37 29.08 13.26
C ALA A 208 -15.65 28.38 13.74
N GLN A 209 -15.95 27.19 13.19
CA GLN A 209 -17.11 26.40 13.59
C GLN A 209 -16.97 25.85 15.02
N LEU A 210 -15.78 25.39 15.39
CA LEU A 210 -15.49 24.94 16.76
C LEU A 210 -15.61 26.07 17.79
N VAL A 211 -15.13 27.27 17.45
CA VAL A 211 -15.28 28.47 18.28
C VAL A 211 -16.74 28.88 18.40
N ALA A 212 -17.51 28.82 17.30
CA ALA A 212 -18.94 29.14 17.32
C ALA A 212 -19.76 28.18 18.19
N ALA A 213 -19.35 26.91 18.27
CA ALA A 213 -19.96 25.88 19.12
C ALA A 213 -19.46 25.92 20.59
N CYS A 214 -18.47 26.75 20.90
CA CYS A 214 -17.88 26.80 22.24
C CYS A 214 -18.84 27.45 23.26
N PRO A 215 -19.07 26.84 24.44
CA PRO A 215 -19.99 27.40 25.46
C PRO A 215 -19.61 28.79 25.96
N PHE A 216 -18.33 29.13 25.94
CA PHE A 216 -17.79 30.40 26.43
C PHE A 216 -17.28 31.29 25.29
N LYS A 217 -17.81 31.13 24.07
CA LYS A 217 -17.38 31.86 22.86
C LYS A 217 -17.28 33.38 23.06
N ASP A 218 -18.20 33.99 23.80
CA ASP A 218 -18.25 35.45 23.99
C ASP A 218 -17.08 35.97 24.84
N GLN A 219 -16.47 35.10 25.64
CA GLN A 219 -15.29 35.42 26.46
C GLN A 219 -13.98 35.21 25.70
N ILE A 220 -13.96 34.33 24.70
CA ILE A 220 -12.76 34.01 23.91
C ILE A 220 -12.72 34.73 22.58
N LEU A 221 -13.81 35.32 22.12
CA LEU A 221 -13.83 36.22 20.99
C LEU A 221 -13.42 37.62 21.46
N LYS A 222 -12.68 38.33 20.61
CA LYS A 222 -12.45 39.76 20.81
C LYS A 222 -13.80 40.43 20.64
N GLY A 223 -14.41 40.83 21.76
CA GLY A 223 -15.71 41.49 21.76
C GLY A 223 -15.73 42.55 20.68
N SER A 224 -16.74 42.52 19.80
CA SER A 224 -16.94 43.56 18.80
C SER A 224 -16.83 44.89 19.53
N GLY A 225 -15.94 45.78 19.11
CA GLY A 225 -15.58 47.02 19.81
C GLY A 225 -16.71 48.05 19.95
N ALA A 226 -17.94 47.62 20.24
CA ALA A 226 -18.94 48.43 20.89
C ALA A 226 -18.39 48.87 22.26
N SER A 227 -17.83 50.07 22.27
CA SER A 227 -17.70 50.89 23.47
C SER A 227 -19.00 50.79 24.29
N GLY A 228 -18.91 50.27 25.51
CA GLY A 228 -20.09 50.08 26.35
C GLY A 228 -19.71 49.44 27.68
N GLY A 229 -18.99 50.17 28.52
CA GLY A 229 -18.57 49.67 29.82
C GLY A 229 -17.86 50.72 30.68
N GLY A 230 -18.31 51.98 30.61
CA GLY A 230 -18.08 52.91 31.70
C GLY A 230 -18.83 52.36 32.91
N ALA A 231 -18.14 51.57 33.74
CA ALA A 231 -18.65 51.08 35.00
C ALA A 231 -18.79 52.27 35.95
N GLN A 232 -19.93 52.94 35.81
CA GLN A 232 -20.53 53.77 36.84
C GLN A 232 -20.92 52.81 37.97
N GLY A 233 -19.99 52.61 38.91
CA GLY A 233 -20.23 51.95 40.18
C GLY A 233 -21.23 52.78 40.99
N GLY A 234 -22.51 52.47 40.80
CA GLY A 234 -23.59 52.98 41.64
C GLY A 234 -23.54 52.30 43.00
N GLY A 235 -22.78 52.89 43.92
CA GLY A 235 -22.84 52.62 45.36
C GLY A 235 -23.53 53.78 46.07
N SER A 236 -24.86 53.74 46.10
CA SER A 236 -25.77 54.27 47.14
C SER A 236 -25.43 55.60 47.84
N GLY A 237 -26.24 56.63 47.53
CA GLY A 237 -26.81 57.51 48.54
C GLY A 237 -26.30 58.96 48.59
N GLY A 238 -27.15 59.89 48.14
CA GLY A 238 -27.18 61.26 48.69
C GLY A 238 -26.54 62.36 47.83
N SER A 239 -27.41 63.13 47.17
CA SER A 239 -27.38 64.59 47.01
C SER A 239 -26.04 65.33 46.78
N GLY A 240 -25.93 66.01 45.63
CA GLY A 240 -25.09 67.21 45.49
C GLY A 240 -23.92 67.07 44.52
N ASN A 241 -24.09 67.62 43.31
CA ASN A 241 -23.05 67.78 42.31
C ASN A 241 -21.89 68.65 42.86
N ALA A 242 -20.74 68.04 43.13
CA ALA A 242 -19.48 68.74 43.36
C ALA A 242 -18.35 68.00 42.61
N LYS A 243 -17.67 68.68 41.68
CA LYS A 243 -16.56 68.09 40.90
C LYS A 243 -15.36 67.87 41.83
N GLN A 244 -14.95 66.64 42.08
CA GLN A 244 -13.75 66.40 42.89
C GLN A 244 -12.49 66.65 42.06
N VAL A 245 -11.53 67.39 42.59
CA VAL A 245 -10.24 67.71 41.93
C VAL A 245 -9.11 67.36 42.89
N THR A 246 -8.06 66.70 42.41
CA THR A 246 -6.91 66.36 43.27
C THR A 246 -6.05 67.58 43.58
N ARG A 247 -5.33 67.60 44.72
CA ARG A 247 -4.41 68.71 45.06
C ARG A 247 -3.38 68.97 43.97
N ALA A 248 -2.82 67.91 43.39
CA ALA A 248 -1.87 68.00 42.29
C ALA A 248 -2.45 68.70 41.06
N GLN A 249 -3.71 68.40 40.71
CA GLN A 249 -4.40 69.05 39.58
C GLN A 249 -4.71 70.53 39.86
N TYR A 250 -5.00 70.89 41.11
CA TYR A 250 -5.22 72.29 41.50
C TYR A 250 -3.93 73.10 41.45
N GLU A 251 -2.81 72.55 41.92
CA GLU A 251 -1.50 73.22 41.89
C GLU A 251 -0.93 73.31 40.48
N ALA A 252 -1.25 72.37 39.58
CA ALA A 252 -0.84 72.44 38.18
C ALA A 252 -1.63 73.47 37.35
N ALA A 253 -2.79 73.94 37.82
CA ALA A 253 -3.63 74.87 37.07
C ALA A 253 -3.17 76.34 37.20
N ASP A 254 -3.37 77.13 36.14
CA ASP A 254 -3.10 78.57 36.15
C ASP A 254 -4.00 79.32 37.17
N PRO A 255 -3.57 80.48 37.71
CA PRO A 255 -4.30 81.20 38.75
C PRO A 255 -5.77 81.52 38.43
N SER A 256 -6.10 81.80 37.17
CA SER A 256 -7.48 82.03 36.73
C SER A 256 -8.33 80.75 36.71
N ALA A 257 -7.71 79.61 36.37
CA ALA A 257 -8.36 78.31 36.36
C ALA A 257 -8.61 77.79 37.77
N ARG A 258 -7.70 78.04 38.73
CA ARG A 258 -7.88 77.71 40.15
C ARG A 258 -9.12 78.36 40.77
N ALA A 259 -9.33 79.64 40.47
CA ALA A 259 -10.52 80.37 40.92
C ALA A 259 -11.81 79.81 40.28
N GLY A 260 -11.75 79.41 39.00
CA GLY A 260 -12.85 78.76 38.31
C GLY A 260 -13.23 77.38 38.88
N LEU A 261 -12.24 76.61 39.34
CA LEU A 261 -12.47 75.29 39.94
C LEU A 261 -13.18 75.41 41.30
N LEU A 262 -12.72 76.30 42.18
CA LEU A 262 -13.35 76.49 43.49
C LEU A 262 -14.72 77.17 43.41
N SER A 263 -14.87 78.16 42.52
CA SER A 263 -16.18 78.80 42.29
C SER A 263 -17.19 77.89 41.58
N GLY A 264 -16.72 76.90 40.83
CA GLY A 264 -17.54 75.84 40.20
C GLY A 264 -17.96 74.71 41.15
N GLY A 265 -17.73 74.86 42.46
CA GLY A 265 -18.13 73.89 43.47
C GLY A 265 -17.24 72.64 43.50
N ALA A 266 -15.97 72.76 43.10
CA ALA A 266 -15.05 71.64 43.19
C ALA A 266 -14.57 71.41 44.63
N VAL A 267 -14.49 70.14 45.05
CA VAL A 267 -13.93 69.76 46.36
C VAL A 267 -12.54 69.17 46.13
N LEU A 268 -11.56 69.68 46.87
CA LEU A 268 -10.20 69.14 46.85
C LEU A 268 -10.18 67.79 47.57
N VAL A 269 -9.75 66.76 46.85
CA VAL A 269 -9.47 65.43 47.40
C VAL A 269 -7.97 65.19 47.32
N ASP A 270 -7.42 64.47 48.31
CA ASP A 270 -5.99 64.17 48.39
C ASP A 270 -5.59 63.08 47.38
#